data_AF-A0A150TLJ6-F1
#
_entry.id   AF-A0A150TLJ6-F1
#
_cell.length_a   1.000
_cell.length_b   1.000
_cell.length_c   1.000
_cell.angle_alpha   90.00
_cell.angle_beta   90.00
_cell.angle_gamma   90.00
#
_symmetry.space_group_name_H-M   'P 1'
#
loop_
_entity.id
_entity.type
_entity.pdbx_description
1 polymer ?
#
loop_
_entity_poly.entity_id
_entity_poly.type
_entity_poly.pdbx_seq_one_letter_code
_entity_poly.pdbx_strand_id
1 'polypeptide(L)'
;MRAAAARSETTGKLVDSVANLTSARLFARLGFEREYLDEQLVRELRAVRRSNWYSERVRWFQFASAALLKVGTLYHALALWQRGAIGVAEFVMATSLSLLIINEARNLSRRFLEFFEFVGNVANGVNTIIRSHELVDRPGAVDGVMKGKTVLVVAHRLSTIVHLDRILVFEDGRIIEDGTHAELLARNGAYKRLWSKQSDGFLLDGAAEERRGAPRAQAAPAQSAVPAT
;
A
#
# COMPACT_ATOMS: atom_id res chain seq x y z
N MET A 1 10.86 -14.56 -4.51
CA MET A 1 11.26 -13.71 -3.36
C MET A 1 12.68 -13.14 -3.43
N ARG A 2 13.77 -13.94 -3.55
CA ARG A 2 15.15 -13.38 -3.56
C ARG A 2 15.46 -12.36 -4.68
N ALA A 3 14.88 -12.54 -5.88
CA ALA A 3 15.10 -11.60 -6.98
C ALA A 3 14.35 -10.27 -6.83
N ALA A 4 13.14 -10.29 -6.25
CA ALA A 4 12.36 -9.08 -5.97
C ALA A 4 12.99 -8.26 -4.83
N ALA A 5 13.47 -8.94 -3.78
CA ALA A 5 14.18 -8.30 -2.68
C ALA A 5 15.51 -7.66 -3.15
N ALA A 6 16.30 -8.36 -3.97
CA ALA A 6 17.51 -7.80 -4.56
C ALA A 6 17.19 -6.54 -5.38
N ARG A 7 16.22 -6.62 -6.30
CA ARG A 7 15.83 -5.48 -7.15
C ARG A 7 15.39 -4.26 -6.34
N SER A 8 14.68 -4.47 -5.24
CA SER A 8 14.28 -3.40 -4.32
C SER A 8 15.48 -2.78 -3.61
N GLU A 9 16.45 -3.59 -3.18
CA GLU A 9 17.68 -3.13 -2.55
C GLU A 9 18.50 -2.25 -3.51
N THR A 10 18.61 -2.66 -4.78
CA THR A 10 19.37 -1.94 -5.80
C THR A 10 18.68 -0.66 -6.25
N THR A 11 17.34 -0.67 -6.34
CA THR A 11 16.56 0.54 -6.60
C THR A 11 16.72 1.55 -5.46
N GLY A 12 16.71 1.08 -4.20
CA GLY A 12 16.93 1.94 -3.03
C GLY A 12 18.31 2.60 -3.03
N LYS A 13 19.36 1.85 -3.39
CA LYS A 13 20.73 2.39 -3.49
C LYS A 13 20.92 3.34 -4.67
N LEU A 14 20.25 3.09 -5.80
CA LEU A 14 20.26 4.01 -6.93
C LEU A 14 19.64 5.37 -6.54
N VAL A 15 18.50 5.34 -5.84
CA VAL A 15 17.85 6.55 -5.33
C VAL A 15 18.76 7.30 -4.35
N ASP A 16 19.44 6.58 -3.45
CA ASP A 16 20.37 7.17 -2.49
C ASP A 16 21.58 7.83 -3.18
N SER A 17 22.20 7.17 -4.15
CA SER A 17 23.29 7.75 -4.96
C SER A 17 22.85 8.99 -5.74
N VAL A 18 21.64 8.99 -6.30
CA VAL A 18 21.09 10.17 -7.01
C VAL A 18 20.81 11.31 -6.03
N ALA A 19 20.24 11.02 -4.87
CA ALA A 19 19.97 12.01 -3.83
C ALA A 19 21.27 12.63 -3.28
N ASN A 20 22.34 11.84 -3.16
CA ASN A 20 23.63 12.26 -2.63
C ASN A 20 24.66 12.67 -3.69
N LEU A 21 24.25 12.80 -4.96
CA LEU A 21 25.15 13.05 -6.10
C LEU A 21 25.96 14.35 -5.95
N THR A 22 25.39 15.37 -5.34
CA THR A 22 26.08 16.64 -5.06
C THR A 22 27.23 16.42 -4.08
N SER A 23 27.01 15.65 -3.02
CA SER A 23 28.05 15.29 -2.04
C SER A 23 29.15 14.45 -2.70
N ALA A 24 28.78 13.47 -3.53
CA ALA A 24 29.75 12.64 -4.25
C ALA A 24 30.66 13.46 -5.20
N ARG A 25 30.09 14.48 -5.87
CA ARG A 25 30.83 15.43 -6.72
C ARG A 25 31.79 16.31 -5.91
N LEU A 26 31.34 16.80 -4.75
CA LEU A 26 32.16 17.65 -3.86
C LEU A 26 33.42 16.93 -3.34
N PHE A 27 33.36 15.61 -3.18
CA PHE A 27 34.50 14.80 -2.72
C PHE A 27 35.26 14.08 -3.84
N ALA A 28 35.01 14.41 -5.12
CA ALA A 28 35.65 13.78 -6.28
C ALA A 28 35.61 12.23 -6.27
N ARG A 29 34.54 11.63 -5.71
CA ARG A 29 34.40 10.17 -5.50
C ARG A 29 33.71 9.40 -6.63
N LEU A 30 33.49 10.05 -7.78
CA LEU A 30 32.75 9.47 -8.92
C LEU A 30 33.31 8.13 -9.43
N GLY A 31 34.63 7.93 -9.41
CA GLY A 31 35.24 6.65 -9.81
C GLY A 31 34.90 5.50 -8.86
N PHE A 32 35.03 5.77 -7.55
CA PHE A 32 34.72 4.80 -6.50
C PHE A 32 33.24 4.40 -6.50
N GLU A 33 32.34 5.38 -6.69
CA GLU A 33 30.90 5.12 -6.72
C GLU A 33 30.48 4.32 -7.95
N ARG A 34 31.11 4.58 -9.11
CA ARG A 34 30.86 3.79 -10.33
C ARG A 34 31.29 2.33 -10.17
N GLU A 35 32.46 2.09 -9.59
CA GLU A 35 33.01 0.74 -9.39
C GLU A 35 32.21 -0.04 -8.33
N TYR A 36 31.77 0.64 -7.26
CA TYR A 36 30.84 0.10 -6.27
C TYR A 36 29.50 -0.33 -6.88
N LEU A 37 28.91 0.51 -7.75
CA LEU A 37 27.65 0.20 -8.43
C LEU A 37 27.80 -0.97 -9.41
N ASP A 38 28.92 -1.05 -10.14
CA ASP A 38 29.18 -2.12 -11.11
C ASP A 38 29.33 -3.48 -10.43
N GLU A 39 30.10 -3.56 -9.34
CA GLU A 39 30.22 -4.78 -8.55
C GLU A 39 28.87 -5.27 -8.02
N GLN A 40 28.00 -4.37 -7.57
CA GLN A 40 26.68 -4.74 -7.09
C GLN A 40 25.75 -5.20 -8.20
N LEU A 41 25.78 -4.53 -9.36
CA LEU A 41 25.03 -4.96 -10.54
C LEU A 41 25.43 -6.38 -10.96
N VAL A 42 26.72 -6.70 -10.92
CA VAL A 42 27.21 -8.06 -11.25
C VAL A 42 26.73 -9.11 -10.22
N ARG A 43 26.62 -8.74 -8.94
CA ARG A 43 26.05 -9.63 -7.89
C ARG A 43 24.56 -9.85 -8.10
N GLU A 44 23.81 -8.82 -8.44
CA GLU A 44 22.39 -8.91 -8.81
C GLU A 44 22.16 -9.80 -10.02
N LEU A 45 22.88 -9.55 -11.12
CA LEU A 45 22.74 -10.31 -12.36
C LEU A 45 23.02 -11.80 -12.13
N ARG A 46 23.98 -12.15 -11.27
CA ARG A 46 24.24 -13.55 -10.86
C ARG A 46 23.10 -14.16 -10.03
N ALA A 47 22.40 -13.39 -9.23
CA ALA A 47 21.22 -13.85 -8.49
C ALA A 47 20.00 -14.04 -9.42
N VAL A 48 19.76 -13.08 -10.32
CA VAL A 48 18.71 -13.15 -11.35
C VAL A 48 18.93 -14.34 -12.28
N ARG A 49 20.16 -14.53 -12.77
CA ARG A 49 20.49 -15.63 -13.70
C ARG A 49 20.29 -17.01 -13.05
N ARG A 50 20.58 -17.16 -11.75
CA ARG A 50 20.24 -18.38 -10.99
C ARG A 50 18.74 -18.60 -10.89
N SER A 51 17.94 -17.55 -10.64
CA SER A 51 16.48 -17.63 -10.61
C SER A 51 15.89 -18.03 -11.98
N ASN A 52 16.43 -17.48 -13.06
CA ASN A 52 16.00 -17.81 -14.41
C ASN A 52 16.31 -19.26 -14.77
N TRP A 53 17.45 -19.80 -14.32
CA TRP A 53 17.85 -21.17 -14.64
C TRP A 53 16.88 -22.24 -14.11
N TYR A 54 16.32 -22.05 -12.91
CA TYR A 54 15.29 -22.96 -12.38
C TYR A 54 14.00 -22.91 -13.23
N SER A 55 13.57 -21.71 -13.60
CA SER A 55 12.38 -21.51 -14.46
C SER A 55 12.59 -22.09 -15.87
N GLU A 56 13.82 -22.01 -16.37
CA GLU A 56 14.26 -22.59 -17.65
C GLU A 56 14.10 -24.12 -17.63
N ARG A 57 14.63 -24.78 -16.60
CA ARG A 57 14.58 -26.25 -16.46
C ARG A 57 13.15 -26.78 -16.40
N VAL A 58 12.28 -26.15 -15.60
CA VAL A 58 10.86 -26.51 -15.50
C VAL A 58 10.18 -26.37 -16.86
N ARG A 59 10.48 -25.28 -17.58
CA ARG A 59 9.91 -25.04 -18.90
C ARG A 59 10.33 -26.11 -19.92
N TRP A 60 11.61 -26.47 -19.97
CA TRP A 60 12.11 -27.53 -20.86
C TRP A 60 11.49 -28.89 -20.54
N PHE A 61 11.36 -29.25 -19.26
CA PHE A 61 10.67 -30.47 -18.85
C PHE A 61 9.20 -30.48 -19.32
N GLN A 62 8.48 -29.38 -19.12
CA GLN A 62 7.09 -29.24 -19.57
C GLN A 62 6.94 -29.30 -21.09
N PHE A 63 7.87 -28.69 -21.85
CA PHE A 63 7.87 -28.79 -23.31
C PHE A 63 8.10 -30.22 -23.78
N ALA A 64 9.08 -30.92 -23.20
CA ALA A 64 9.39 -32.31 -23.55
C ALA A 64 8.21 -33.26 -23.23
N SER A 65 7.64 -33.15 -22.04
CA SER A 65 6.47 -33.95 -21.63
C SER A 65 5.25 -33.68 -22.52
N ALA A 66 4.97 -32.41 -22.82
CA ALA A 66 3.87 -32.05 -23.72
C ALA A 66 4.10 -32.56 -25.14
N ALA A 67 5.33 -32.47 -25.68
CA ALA A 67 5.67 -32.99 -26.99
C ALA A 67 5.46 -34.52 -27.05
N LEU A 68 5.92 -35.25 -26.03
CA LEU A 68 5.73 -36.70 -25.94
C LEU A 68 4.24 -37.07 -25.94
N LEU A 69 3.42 -36.38 -25.13
CA LEU A 69 1.98 -36.59 -25.07
C LEU A 69 1.29 -36.30 -26.42
N LYS A 70 1.68 -35.22 -27.12
CA LYS A 70 1.12 -34.88 -28.44
C LYS A 70 1.44 -35.94 -29.48
N VAL A 71 2.70 -36.40 -29.53
CA VAL A 71 3.12 -37.45 -30.45
C VAL A 71 2.42 -38.77 -30.12
N GLY A 72 2.34 -39.15 -28.84
CA GLY A 72 1.67 -40.36 -28.41
C GLY A 72 0.17 -40.37 -28.73
N THR A 73 -0.54 -39.28 -28.44
CA THR A 73 -1.98 -39.16 -28.75
C THR A 73 -2.25 -39.21 -30.25
N LEU A 74 -1.43 -38.52 -31.06
CA LEU A 74 -1.56 -38.56 -32.52
C LEU A 74 -1.27 -39.96 -33.08
N TYR A 75 -0.22 -40.63 -32.56
CA TYR A 75 0.12 -42.00 -32.94
C TYR A 75 -1.03 -42.97 -32.60
N HIS A 76 -1.58 -42.90 -31.39
CA HIS A 76 -2.69 -43.75 -30.97
C HIS A 76 -3.97 -43.50 -31.80
N ALA A 77 -4.30 -42.24 -32.06
CA ALA A 77 -5.45 -41.89 -32.91
C ALA A 77 -5.26 -42.42 -34.34
N LEU A 78 -4.05 -42.31 -34.90
CA LEU A 78 -3.74 -42.81 -36.24
C LEU A 78 -3.80 -44.34 -36.31
N ALA A 79 -3.26 -45.03 -35.29
CA ALA A 79 -3.27 -46.49 -35.22
C ALA A 79 -4.70 -47.06 -35.10
N LEU A 80 -5.59 -46.39 -34.37
CA LEU A 80 -7.01 -46.76 -34.28
C LEU A 80 -7.72 -46.57 -35.62
N TRP A 81 -7.43 -45.48 -36.32
CA TRP A 81 -8.00 -45.20 -37.64
C TRP A 81 -7.56 -46.24 -38.67
N GLN A 82 -6.26 -46.61 -38.69
CA GLN A 82 -5.73 -47.64 -39.59
C GLN A 82 -6.36 -49.02 -39.38
N ARG A 83 -6.79 -49.34 -38.16
CA ARG A 83 -7.48 -50.60 -37.82
C ARG A 83 -8.99 -50.57 -38.11
N GLY A 84 -9.50 -49.44 -38.60
CA GLY A 84 -10.94 -49.24 -38.84
C GLY A 84 -11.79 -49.13 -37.58
N ALA A 85 -11.18 -48.92 -36.41
CA ALA A 85 -11.89 -48.84 -35.13
C ALA A 85 -12.60 -47.49 -34.91
N ILE A 86 -12.12 -46.43 -35.59
CA ILE A 86 -12.70 -45.08 -35.53
C ILE A 86 -12.81 -44.48 -36.94
N GLY A 87 -13.78 -43.59 -37.12
CA GLY A 87 -13.97 -42.81 -38.34
C GLY A 87 -13.06 -41.57 -38.43
N VAL A 88 -13.00 -40.95 -39.61
CA VAL A 88 -12.19 -39.73 -39.85
C VAL A 88 -12.63 -38.57 -38.95
N ALA A 89 -13.94 -38.40 -38.74
CA ALA A 89 -14.47 -37.34 -37.88
C ALA A 89 -14.03 -37.52 -36.42
N GLU A 90 -14.08 -38.75 -35.90
CA GLU A 90 -13.65 -39.08 -34.53
C GLU A 90 -12.15 -38.88 -34.35
N PHE A 91 -11.34 -39.24 -35.35
CA PHE A 91 -9.90 -38.99 -35.36
C PHE A 91 -9.57 -37.50 -35.24
N VAL A 92 -10.20 -36.65 -36.06
CA VAL A 92 -9.96 -35.19 -36.06
C VAL A 92 -10.41 -34.57 -34.74
N MET A 93 -11.58 -34.95 -34.24
CA MET A 93 -12.12 -34.45 -32.97
C MET A 93 -11.24 -34.85 -31.78
N ALA A 94 -10.89 -36.14 -31.66
CA ALA A 94 -10.08 -36.64 -30.55
C ALA A 94 -8.67 -36.01 -30.54
N THR A 95 -8.07 -35.85 -31.72
CA THR A 95 -6.77 -35.20 -31.87
C THR A 95 -6.85 -33.71 -31.52
N SER A 96 -7.89 -33.01 -32.00
CA SER A 96 -8.06 -31.58 -31.72
C SER A 96 -8.29 -31.31 -30.24
N LEU A 97 -9.16 -32.09 -29.59
CA LEU A 97 -9.49 -31.96 -28.18
C LEU A 97 -8.28 -32.31 -27.29
N SER A 98 -7.53 -33.36 -27.62
CA SER A 98 -6.33 -33.75 -26.86
C SER A 98 -5.26 -32.66 -26.93
N LEU A 99 -4.99 -32.10 -28.12
CA LEU A 99 -4.04 -31.01 -28.31
C LEU A 99 -4.45 -29.76 -27.52
N LEU A 100 -5.74 -29.41 -27.51
CA LEU A 100 -6.27 -28.28 -26.75
C LEU A 100 -6.09 -28.48 -25.24
N ILE A 101 -6.46 -29.65 -24.70
CA ILE A 101 -6.31 -29.96 -23.28
C ILE A 101 -4.84 -29.91 -22.87
N ILE A 102 -3.94 -30.49 -23.67
CA ILE A 102 -2.49 -30.45 -23.40
C ILE A 102 -1.98 -29.00 -23.40
N ASN A 103 -2.49 -28.14 -24.28
CA ASN A 103 -2.11 -26.73 -24.31
C ASN A 103 -2.55 -25.97 -23.04
N GLU A 104 -3.81 -26.14 -22.64
CA GLU A 104 -4.35 -25.45 -21.45
C GLU A 104 -3.77 -25.96 -20.13
N ALA A 105 -3.50 -27.26 -20.03
CA ALA A 105 -2.87 -27.84 -18.84
C ALA A 105 -1.51 -27.20 -18.52
N ARG A 106 -0.76 -26.77 -19.54
CA ARG A 106 0.53 -26.08 -19.34
C ARG A 106 0.37 -24.69 -18.71
N ASN A 107 -0.72 -23.99 -18.99
CA ASN A 107 -0.98 -22.66 -18.44
C ASN A 107 -1.31 -22.75 -16.95
N LEU A 108 -1.98 -23.83 -16.52
CA LEU A 108 -2.40 -24.02 -15.14
C LEU A 108 -1.22 -23.97 -14.15
N SER A 109 -0.08 -24.55 -14.53
CA SER A 109 1.13 -24.55 -13.67
C SER A 109 1.61 -23.13 -13.33
N ARG A 110 1.58 -22.19 -14.28
CA ARG A 110 1.98 -20.80 -14.03
C ARG A 110 0.95 -20.08 -13.15
N ARG A 111 -0.33 -20.25 -13.46
CA ARG A 111 -1.45 -19.66 -12.69
C ARG A 111 -1.41 -20.09 -11.21
N PHE A 112 -1.06 -21.34 -10.94
CA PHE A 112 -0.96 -21.84 -9.56
C PHE A 112 0.18 -21.18 -8.78
N LEU A 113 1.33 -20.95 -9.44
CA LEU A 113 2.46 -20.28 -8.82
C LEU A 113 2.15 -18.80 -8.55
N GLU A 114 1.52 -18.12 -9.51
CA GLU A 114 1.06 -16.73 -9.38
C GLU A 114 0.04 -16.57 -8.24
N PHE A 115 -0.88 -17.54 -8.11
CA PHE A 115 -1.85 -17.56 -7.01
C PHE A 115 -1.16 -17.59 -5.64
N PHE A 116 -0.15 -18.44 -5.44
CA PHE A 116 0.58 -18.47 -4.17
C PHE A 116 1.39 -17.21 -3.91
N GLU A 117 1.96 -16.61 -4.96
CA GLU A 117 2.63 -15.31 -4.83
C GLU A 117 1.64 -14.23 -4.41
N PHE A 118 0.45 -14.22 -4.99
CA PHE A 118 -0.62 -13.31 -4.61
C PHE A 118 -1.05 -13.49 -3.15
N VAL A 119 -1.29 -14.73 -2.72
CA VAL A 119 -1.63 -15.05 -1.31
C VAL A 119 -0.52 -14.59 -0.36
N GLY A 120 0.75 -14.83 -0.71
CA GLY A 120 1.89 -14.38 0.10
C GLY A 120 1.99 -12.85 0.19
N ASN A 121 1.71 -12.14 -0.91
CA ASN A 121 1.71 -10.68 -0.94
C ASN A 121 0.57 -10.10 -0.10
N VAL A 122 -0.63 -10.68 -0.18
CA VAL A 122 -1.78 -10.29 0.65
C VAL A 122 -1.48 -10.54 2.13
N ALA A 123 -0.94 -11.71 2.48
CA ALA A 123 -0.56 -12.02 3.86
C ALA A 123 0.47 -11.04 4.43
N ASN A 124 1.49 -10.67 3.63
CA ASN A 124 2.45 -9.64 4.01
C ASN A 124 1.79 -8.27 4.20
N GLY A 125 0.95 -7.84 3.26
CA GLY A 125 0.24 -6.56 3.36
C GLY A 125 -0.66 -6.48 4.60
N VAL A 126 -1.41 -7.55 4.87
CA VAL A 126 -2.25 -7.66 6.08
C VAL A 126 -1.38 -7.59 7.35
N ASN A 127 -0.24 -8.29 7.40
CA ASN A 127 0.67 -8.24 8.54
C ASN A 127 1.27 -6.84 8.76
N THR A 128 1.56 -6.10 7.68
CA THR A 128 2.02 -4.71 7.76
C THR A 128 0.95 -3.79 8.34
N ILE A 129 -0.32 -3.96 7.95
CA ILE A 129 -1.44 -3.14 8.45
C ILE A 129 -1.73 -3.46 9.93
N ILE A 130 -1.64 -4.73 10.32
CA ILE A 130 -1.97 -5.18 11.69
C ILE A 130 -0.87 -4.86 12.69
N ARG A 131 0.36 -4.53 12.24
CA ARG A 131 1.41 -4.07 13.16
C ARG A 131 0.92 -2.85 13.94
N SER A 132 0.71 -3.03 15.23
CA SER A 132 0.33 -1.96 16.15
C SER A 132 1.42 -0.88 16.15
N HIS A 133 1.01 0.38 15.97
CA HIS A 133 1.90 1.52 16.16
C HIS A 133 2.58 1.43 17.53
N GLU A 134 3.90 1.50 17.56
CA GLU A 134 4.73 1.24 18.75
C GLU A 134 4.49 2.26 19.88
N LEU A 135 3.92 3.41 19.53
CA LEU A 135 3.49 4.45 20.45
C LEU A 135 1.98 4.63 20.33
N VAL A 136 1.24 4.11 21.31
CA VAL A 136 -0.19 4.34 21.46
C VAL A 136 -0.37 5.44 22.51
N ASP A 137 -0.93 6.58 22.09
CA ASP A 137 -1.27 7.65 23.02
C ASP A 137 -2.32 7.17 24.03
N ARG A 138 -2.11 7.49 25.31
CA ARG A 138 -3.14 7.24 26.33
C ARG A 138 -4.36 8.13 26.05
N PRO A 139 -5.60 7.65 26.27
CA PRO A 139 -6.77 8.51 26.15
C PRO A 139 -6.64 9.70 27.11
N GLY A 140 -6.70 10.92 26.56
CA GLY A 140 -6.48 12.17 27.32
C GLY A 140 -5.02 12.52 27.63
N ALA A 141 -4.04 11.89 26.98
CA ALA A 141 -2.62 12.14 27.23
C ALA A 141 -2.22 13.62 27.09
N VAL A 142 -2.81 14.34 26.14
CA VAL A 142 -2.52 15.76 25.92
C VAL A 142 -3.00 16.59 27.11
N ASP A 143 -4.27 16.44 27.50
CA ASP A 143 -4.86 17.22 28.61
C ASP A 143 -4.24 16.88 29.96
N GLY A 144 -3.92 15.59 30.18
CA GLY A 144 -3.30 15.10 31.41
C GLY A 144 -1.87 15.62 31.63
N VAL A 145 -1.09 15.79 30.55
CA VAL A 145 0.28 16.30 30.64
C VAL A 145 0.30 17.82 30.85
N MET A 146 -0.70 18.57 30.33
CA MET A 146 -0.74 20.02 30.45
C MET A 146 -1.29 20.54 31.79
N LYS A 147 -2.10 19.73 32.50
CA LYS A 147 -2.72 20.17 33.76
C LYS A 147 -1.69 20.50 34.85
N GLY A 148 -1.70 21.75 35.32
CA GLY A 148 -0.83 22.22 36.40
C GLY A 148 0.63 22.44 35.99
N LYS A 149 0.93 22.51 34.69
CA LYS A 149 2.27 22.83 34.15
C LYS A 149 2.18 24.01 33.18
N THR A 150 3.22 24.84 33.15
CA THR A 150 3.39 25.81 32.06
C THR A 150 3.92 25.08 30.83
N VAL A 151 3.12 24.97 29.77
CA VAL A 151 3.48 24.26 28.54
C VAL A 151 3.66 25.25 27.40
N LEU A 152 4.87 25.31 26.85
CA LEU A 152 5.18 26.09 25.65
C LEU A 152 5.00 25.20 24.42
N VAL A 153 4.04 25.53 23.57
CA VAL A 153 3.75 24.79 22.33
C VAL A 153 4.20 25.63 21.14
N VAL A 154 5.08 25.08 20.32
CA VAL A 154 5.42 25.63 18.99
C VAL A 154 4.80 24.71 17.95
N ALA A 155 3.75 25.17 17.28
CA ALA A 155 3.00 24.37 16.33
C ALA A 155 3.16 24.89 14.90
N HIS A 156 3.26 23.95 13.95
CA HIS A 156 3.17 24.25 12.51
C HIS A 156 1.73 24.18 11.97
N ARG A 157 0.79 23.63 12.76
CA ARG A 157 -0.64 23.53 12.42
C ARG A 157 -1.45 24.39 13.37
N LEU A 158 -2.26 25.29 12.80
CA LEU A 158 -3.07 26.21 13.59
C LEU A 158 -4.14 25.52 14.46
N SER A 159 -4.65 24.35 14.04
CA SER A 159 -5.63 23.56 14.80
C SER A 159 -5.14 23.14 16.20
N THR A 160 -3.82 23.01 16.39
CA THR A 160 -3.23 22.59 17.67
C THR A 160 -3.16 23.73 18.69
N ILE A 161 -3.21 25.00 18.24
CA ILE A 161 -3.04 26.17 19.13
C ILE A 161 -4.36 26.86 19.48
N VAL A 162 -5.48 26.48 18.86
CA VAL A 162 -6.81 27.09 19.08
C VAL A 162 -7.26 27.01 20.53
N HIS A 163 -6.94 25.89 21.19
CA HIS A 163 -7.39 25.60 22.55
C HIS A 163 -6.42 26.09 23.64
N LEU A 164 -5.38 26.85 23.28
CA LEU A 164 -4.41 27.35 24.24
C LEU A 164 -4.93 28.62 24.93
N ASP A 165 -4.58 28.75 26.20
CA ASP A 165 -4.97 29.89 27.05
C ASP A 165 -4.36 31.22 26.59
N ARG A 166 -3.23 31.16 25.87
CA ARG A 166 -2.50 32.32 25.38
C ARG A 166 -1.73 31.97 24.11
N ILE A 167 -1.88 32.80 23.08
CA ILE A 167 -1.21 32.67 21.79
C ILE A 167 -0.34 33.91 21.57
N LEU A 168 0.93 33.68 21.23
CA LEU A 168 1.90 34.73 20.91
C LEU A 168 2.27 34.63 19.43
N VAL A 169 2.03 35.69 18.67
CA VAL A 169 2.38 35.76 17.26
C VAL A 169 3.70 36.50 17.11
N PHE A 170 4.65 35.86 16.43
CA PHE A 170 5.96 36.43 16.16
C PHE A 170 6.08 36.84 14.68
N GLU A 171 6.67 38.01 14.46
CA GLU A 171 7.10 38.49 13.14
C GLU A 171 8.48 39.15 13.32
N ASP A 172 9.45 38.76 12.49
CA ASP A 172 10.85 39.24 12.56
C ASP A 172 11.49 39.20 13.96
N GLY A 173 11.20 38.13 14.71
CA GLY A 173 11.75 37.91 16.06
C GLY A 173 11.11 38.78 17.16
N ARG A 174 10.02 39.49 16.86
CA ARG A 174 9.27 40.30 17.83
C ARG A 174 7.86 39.76 18.00
N ILE A 175 7.32 39.85 19.21
CA ILE A 175 5.91 39.53 19.49
C ILE A 175 5.06 40.69 18.97
N ILE A 176 4.24 40.43 17.96
CA ILE A 176 3.36 41.41 17.35
C ILE A 176 1.92 41.31 17.86
N GLU A 177 1.50 40.13 18.31
CA GLU A 177 0.16 39.91 18.86
C GLU A 177 0.20 38.94 20.05
N ASP A 178 -0.65 39.22 21.04
CA ASP A 178 -0.78 38.45 22.28
C ASP A 178 -2.25 38.43 22.70
N GLY A 179 -2.79 37.22 22.91
CA GLY A 179 -4.16 37.00 23.35
C GLY A 179 -4.65 35.58 23.11
N THR A 180 -5.92 35.35 23.40
CA THR A 180 -6.62 34.10 23.10
C THR A 180 -7.00 34.01 21.62
N HIS A 181 -7.36 32.81 21.15
CA HIS A 181 -7.83 32.61 19.78
C HIS A 181 -8.98 33.56 19.39
N ALA A 182 -9.97 33.72 20.26
CA ALA A 182 -11.12 34.59 20.02
C ALA A 182 -10.74 36.08 19.92
N GLU A 183 -9.87 36.54 20.82
CA GLU A 183 -9.39 37.93 20.83
C GLU A 183 -8.56 38.25 19.59
N LEU A 184 -7.68 37.33 19.16
CA LEU A 184 -6.82 37.52 18.00
C LEU A 184 -7.60 37.46 16.67
N LEU A 185 -8.64 36.62 16.58
CA LEU A 185 -9.55 36.64 15.42
C LEU A 185 -10.35 37.94 15.33
N ALA A 186 -10.77 38.50 16.46
CA ALA A 186 -11.50 39.78 16.49
C ALA A 186 -10.63 40.97 16.06
N ARG A 187 -9.33 40.94 16.36
CA ARG A 187 -8.36 42.00 16.03
C ARG A 187 -8.01 42.11 14.54
N ASN A 188 -8.49 41.18 13.71
CA ASN A 188 -8.31 41.19 12.24
C ASN A 188 -6.83 41.32 11.80
N GLY A 189 -5.91 40.82 12.64
CA GLY A 189 -4.47 41.02 12.50
C GLY A 189 -3.74 39.89 11.76
N ALA A 190 -2.44 39.75 12.03
CA ALA A 190 -1.56 38.73 11.46
C ALA A 190 -2.04 37.31 11.75
N TYR A 191 -2.49 37.04 12.98
CA TYR A 191 -3.06 35.75 13.35
C TYR A 191 -4.21 35.33 12.43
N LYS A 192 -5.18 36.24 12.22
CA LYS A 192 -6.36 35.95 11.40
C LYS A 192 -6.01 35.70 9.93
N ARG A 193 -5.02 36.43 9.38
CA ARG A 193 -4.53 36.19 8.02
C ARG A 193 -3.87 34.82 7.87
N LEU A 194 -3.15 34.37 8.90
CA LEU A 194 -2.58 33.02 8.92
C LEU A 194 -3.69 31.97 9.02
N TRP A 195 -4.69 32.23 9.89
CA TRP A 195 -5.86 31.40 10.08
C TRP A 195 -6.63 31.22 8.78
N SER A 196 -7.06 32.31 8.13
CA SER A 196 -7.83 32.24 6.89
C SER A 196 -7.13 31.43 5.79
N LYS A 197 -5.80 31.57 5.67
CA LYS A 197 -5.01 30.83 4.67
C LYS A 197 -4.93 29.32 4.93
N GLN A 198 -4.94 28.89 6.21
CA GLN A 198 -4.90 27.47 6.56
C GLN A 198 -6.30 26.87 6.79
N SER A 199 -7.31 27.70 7.09
CA SER A 199 -8.68 27.28 7.36
C SER A 199 -9.56 27.24 6.11
N ASP A 200 -9.17 27.88 5.00
CA ASP A 200 -9.91 27.79 3.72
C ASP A 200 -10.00 26.35 3.17
N GLY A 201 -9.19 25.42 3.68
CA GLY A 201 -9.34 23.98 3.41
C GLY A 201 -10.30 23.22 4.34
N PHE A 202 -10.80 23.85 5.42
CA PHE A 202 -11.62 23.22 6.47
C PHE A 202 -13.13 23.54 6.37
N LEU A 203 -13.54 24.53 5.57
CA LEU A 203 -14.93 24.99 5.51
C LEU A 203 -15.90 24.07 4.71
N LEU A 204 -15.47 22.89 4.28
CA LEU A 204 -16.34 21.94 3.55
C LEU A 204 -16.94 20.81 4.39
N ASP A 205 -16.50 20.56 5.64
CA ASP A 205 -16.98 19.40 6.42
C ASP A 205 -18.01 19.71 7.52
N GLY A 206 -18.16 20.97 7.97
CA GLY A 206 -19.01 21.29 9.14
C GLY A 206 -20.49 21.58 8.85
N ALA A 207 -20.85 21.96 7.61
CA ALA A 207 -22.20 22.47 7.32
C ALA A 207 -23.24 21.37 6.98
N ALA A 208 -22.82 20.10 6.85
CA ALA A 208 -23.70 18.99 6.48
C ALA A 208 -24.32 18.26 7.68
N GLU A 209 -23.75 18.36 8.88
CA GLU A 209 -24.20 17.61 10.06
C GLU A 209 -25.28 18.31 10.89
N GLU A 210 -25.35 19.64 10.85
CA GLU A 210 -26.29 20.41 11.69
C GLU A 210 -27.76 20.32 11.25
N ARG A 211 -28.06 19.77 10.08
CA ARG A 211 -29.45 19.61 9.59
C ARG A 211 -30.13 18.28 9.95
N ARG A 212 -29.45 17.34 10.61
CA ARG A 212 -30.05 16.03 11.00
C ARG A 212 -30.51 15.91 12.46
N GLY A 213 -30.31 16.94 13.28
CA GLY A 213 -30.59 16.90 14.72
C GLY A 213 -31.79 17.73 15.18
N ALA A 214 -32.96 17.65 14.52
CA ALA A 214 -34.19 18.22 15.09
C ALA A 214 -34.83 17.20 16.06
N PRO A 215 -35.12 17.57 17.33
CA PRO A 215 -35.65 16.63 18.31
C PRO A 215 -37.13 16.29 18.03
N ARG A 216 -37.42 15.00 17.86
CA ARG A 216 -38.79 14.46 17.88
C ARG A 216 -39.37 14.62 19.29
N ALA A 217 -40.46 15.38 19.39
CA ALA A 217 -41.24 15.53 20.61
C ALA A 217 -41.69 14.15 21.14
N GLN A 218 -41.40 13.88 22.40
CA GLN A 218 -41.85 12.68 23.13
C GLN A 218 -43.33 12.85 23.53
N ALA A 219 -44.16 11.89 23.15
CA ALA A 219 -45.51 11.74 23.68
C ALA A 219 -45.46 11.07 25.05
N ALA A 220 -46.15 11.64 26.05
CA ALA A 220 -46.21 11.16 27.42
C ALA A 220 -46.97 9.82 27.54
N PRO A 221 -46.59 8.91 28.45
CA PRO A 221 -47.36 7.69 28.71
C PRO A 221 -48.51 7.95 29.69
N ALA A 222 -49.66 7.36 29.39
CA ALA A 222 -50.88 7.39 30.18
C ALA A 222 -50.75 6.59 31.49
N GLN A 223 -51.34 7.11 32.55
CA GLN A 223 -51.54 6.43 33.84
C GLN A 223 -52.56 5.30 33.68
N SER A 224 -52.29 4.12 34.25
CA SER A 224 -53.34 3.15 34.57
C SER A 224 -53.13 2.56 35.95
N ALA A 225 -54.09 2.85 36.83
CA ALA A 225 -54.27 2.27 38.14
C ALA A 225 -54.57 0.76 38.06
N VAL A 226 -54.18 0.00 39.08
CA VAL A 226 -54.76 -1.30 39.41
C VAL A 226 -55.20 -1.26 40.88
N PRO A 227 -56.46 -1.62 41.20
CA PRO A 227 -56.99 -1.57 42.56
C PRO A 227 -56.67 -2.83 43.37
N ALA A 228 -56.89 -2.71 44.67
CA ALA A 228 -56.68 -3.69 45.73
C ALA A 228 -57.41 -5.02 45.53
N THR A 229 -56.78 -6.10 45.97
CA THR A 229 -57.34 -7.06 46.94
C THR A 229 -56.22 -7.80 47.65
#